data_AF-A0A9Q3DFE3-F1
#
_entry.id   AF-A0A9Q3DFE3-F1
#
_cell.length_a   1.000
_cell.length_b   1.000
_cell.length_c   1.000
_cell.angle_alpha   90.00
_cell.angle_beta   90.00
_cell.angle_gamma   90.00
#
_symmetry.space_group_name_H-M   'P 1'
#
loop_
_entity.id
_entity.type
_entity.pdbx_description
1 polymer ?
#
loop_
_entity_poly.entity_id
_entity_poly.type
_entity_poly.pdbx_seq_one_letter_code
_entity_poly.pdbx_strand_id
1 'polypeptide(L)'
;MDIGVLRKVGHNEHVEVTTTVIMAWNNVKSRILADLRDLNTYTIPDRYPIPIIHGTLTQLSQAKFITAMDSLKGLNQNFLKSNSKKILRIIFNCGIYEYLRMPFGMKNEPSYSQRMINTIFPEELSEGWLIIYINDLIVFSESW
;
A
#
# COMPACT_ATOMS: atom_id res chain seq x y z
N MET A 1 -12.67 -14.59 10.84
CA MET A 1 -12.22 -13.34 10.19
C MET A 1 -10.70 -13.30 10.31
N ASP A 2 -10.00 -14.32 9.77
CA ASP A 2 -8.56 -14.54 9.96
C ASP A 2 -7.82 -14.28 8.66
N ILE A 3 -7.72 -13.00 8.30
CA ILE A 3 -7.00 -12.57 7.09
C ILE A 3 -5.63 -11.98 7.46
N GLY A 4 -5.26 -11.98 8.75
CA GLY A 4 -3.97 -11.48 9.25
C GLY A 4 -3.74 -9.97 9.08
N VAL A 5 -4.79 -9.21 8.77
CA VAL A 5 -4.72 -7.74 8.55
C VAL A 5 -5.03 -6.96 9.82
N LEU A 6 -6.00 -7.41 10.61
CA LEU A 6 -6.44 -6.78 11.86
C LEU A 6 -6.31 -7.76 13.02
N ARG A 7 -5.86 -7.26 14.18
CA ARG A 7 -5.88 -7.98 15.47
C ARG A 7 -6.84 -7.26 16.42
N LYS A 8 -7.68 -8.00 17.14
CA LYS A 8 -8.49 -7.42 18.23
C LYS A 8 -7.57 -7.09 19.40
N VAL A 9 -7.64 -5.86 19.90
CA VAL A 9 -6.85 -5.40 21.05
C VAL A 9 -7.42 -6.01 22.33
N GLY A 10 -6.55 -6.52 23.20
CA GLY A 10 -6.95 -7.15 24.46
C GLY A 10 -7.47 -6.15 25.50
N HIS A 11 -8.29 -6.63 26.45
CA HIS A 11 -8.91 -5.78 27.49
C HIS A 11 -7.90 -5.02 28.37
N ASN A 12 -6.70 -5.58 28.57
CA ASN A 12 -5.66 -4.99 29.42
C ASN A 12 -4.65 -4.15 28.64
N GLU A 13 -4.81 -4.01 27.32
CA GLU A 13 -3.90 -3.21 26.51
C GLU A 13 -4.32 -1.73 26.55
N HIS A 14 -3.43 -0.86 27.01
CA HIS A 14 -3.67 0.58 27.02
C HIS A 14 -3.83 1.11 25.59
N VAL A 15 -4.86 1.92 25.35
CA VAL A 15 -5.15 2.54 24.05
C VAL A 15 -5.16 4.06 24.22
N GLU A 16 -4.15 4.72 23.65
CA GLU A 16 -3.97 6.17 23.75
C GLU A 16 -4.67 6.92 22.60
N VAL A 17 -4.60 6.34 21.40
CA VAL A 17 -5.10 6.97 20.17
C VAL A 17 -5.91 5.93 19.41
N THR A 18 -7.01 6.40 18.83
CA THR A 18 -7.81 5.60 17.91
C THR A 18 -8.28 6.45 16.74
N THR A 19 -8.44 5.80 15.61
CA THR A 19 -8.98 6.38 14.39
C THR A 19 -10.38 5.84 14.17
N THR A 20 -11.29 6.70 13.73
CA THR A 20 -12.64 6.29 13.35
C THR A 20 -12.61 5.48 12.06
N VAL A 21 -13.64 4.69 11.81
CA VAL A 21 -13.80 3.99 10.54
C VAL A 21 -14.86 4.64 9.68
N ILE A 22 -14.65 4.59 8.38
CA ILE A 22 -15.63 4.93 7.35
C ILE A 22 -16.03 3.66 6.60
N MET A 23 -17.31 3.56 6.28
CA MET A 23 -17.83 2.50 5.41
C MET A 23 -17.91 3.03 3.99
N ALA A 24 -17.02 2.56 3.14
CA ALA A 24 -17.07 2.86 1.71
C ALA A 24 -17.90 1.78 1.00
N TRP A 25 -18.90 2.22 0.24
CA TRP A 25 -19.74 1.34 -0.56
C TRP A 25 -19.33 1.43 -2.03
N ASN A 26 -19.09 0.28 -2.65
CA ASN A 26 -18.95 0.18 -4.10
C ASN A 26 -19.88 -0.92 -4.62
N ASN A 27 -20.99 -0.50 -5.20
CA ASN A 27 -22.10 -1.35 -5.65
C ASN A 27 -22.55 -2.30 -4.53
N VAL A 28 -22.26 -3.60 -4.68
CA VAL A 28 -22.70 -4.69 -3.78
C VAL A 28 -21.70 -4.95 -2.64
N LYS A 29 -20.49 -4.35 -2.68
CA LYS A 29 -19.44 -4.61 -1.67
C LYS A 29 -19.20 -3.38 -0.82
N SER A 30 -19.32 -3.54 0.50
CA SER A 30 -18.84 -2.56 1.46
C SER A 30 -17.39 -2.86 1.89
N ARG A 31 -16.64 -1.81 2.20
CA ARG A 31 -15.29 -1.89 2.75
C ARG A 31 -15.21 -1.01 3.98
N ILE A 32 -14.72 -1.59 5.07
CA ILE A 32 -14.33 -0.83 6.27
C ILE A 32 -12.96 -0.22 5.99
N LEU A 33 -12.85 1.11 6.09
CA LEU A 33 -11.61 1.85 5.94
C LEU A 33 -11.36 2.70 7.18
N ALA A 34 -10.10 2.84 7.60
CA ALA A 34 -9.75 3.80 8.63
C ALA A 34 -9.79 5.22 8.06
N ASP A 35 -10.29 6.18 8.83
CA ASP A 35 -10.27 7.60 8.48
C ASP A 35 -8.91 8.22 8.81
N LEU A 36 -7.96 8.10 7.89
CA LEU A 36 -6.57 8.51 8.13
C LEU A 36 -6.29 9.97 7.78
N ARG A 37 -7.32 10.79 7.53
CA ARG A 37 -7.15 12.18 7.06
C ARG A 37 -6.36 13.05 8.04
N ASP A 38 -6.72 13.02 9.32
CA ASP A 38 -5.99 13.76 10.36
C ASP A 38 -4.58 13.22 10.55
N LEU A 39 -4.44 11.89 10.61
CA LEU A 39 -3.13 11.24 10.73
C LEU A 39 -2.19 11.62 9.57
N ASN A 40 -2.71 11.70 8.35
CA ASN A 40 -1.94 12.08 7.17
C ASN A 40 -1.48 13.55 7.20
N THR A 41 -2.19 14.43 7.91
CA THR A 41 -1.78 15.83 8.11
C THR A 41 -0.53 15.89 8.99
N TYR A 42 -0.49 15.11 10.06
CA TYR A 42 0.67 15.05 10.98
C TYR A 42 1.81 14.14 10.49
N THR A 43 1.56 13.30 9.48
CA THR A 43 2.56 12.41 8.92
C THR A 43 3.51 13.15 7.97
N ILE A 44 4.81 13.07 8.27
CA ILE A 44 5.88 13.59 7.41
C ILE A 44 5.84 12.85 6.07
N PRO A 45 5.75 13.55 4.92
CA PRO A 45 5.70 12.91 3.60
C PRO A 45 7.01 12.18 3.29
N ASP A 46 6.91 10.91 2.91
CA ASP A 46 8.02 10.17 2.30
C ASP A 46 8.11 10.52 0.82
N ARG A 47 9.22 11.13 0.40
CA ARG A 47 9.43 11.55 -1.00
C ARG A 47 10.29 10.55 -1.76
N TYR A 48 9.91 9.28 -1.71
CA TYR A 48 10.57 8.25 -2.50
C TYR A 48 10.31 8.50 -4.01
N PRO A 49 11.32 8.36 -4.89
CA PRO A 49 11.14 8.58 -6.32
C PRO A 49 10.19 7.52 -6.92
N ILE A 50 9.06 7.99 -7.44
CA ILE A 50 8.12 7.19 -8.22
C ILE A 50 8.31 7.57 -9.69
N PRO A 51 8.34 6.61 -10.64
CA PRO A 51 8.52 6.92 -12.05
C PRO A 51 7.50 7.93 -12.57
N ILE A 52 7.98 8.87 -13.40
CA ILE A 52 7.11 9.85 -14.05
C ILE A 52 6.42 9.18 -15.23
N ILE A 53 5.09 9.29 -15.28
CA ILE A 53 4.25 8.66 -16.31
C ILE A 53 4.77 8.94 -17.73
N HIS A 54 5.14 10.18 -18.05
CA HIS A 54 5.68 10.52 -19.36
C HIS A 54 6.96 9.74 -19.71
N GLY A 55 7.90 9.60 -18.77
CA GLY A 55 9.13 8.84 -18.99
C GLY A 55 8.85 7.35 -19.19
N THR A 56 7.94 6.79 -18.39
CA THR A 56 7.46 5.41 -18.53
C THR A 56 6.83 5.16 -19.89
N LEU A 57 5.97 6.05 -20.37
CA LEU A 57 5.31 5.91 -21.68
C LEU A 57 6.31 5.98 -22.85
N THR A 58 7.34 6.81 -22.75
CA THR A 58 8.40 6.87 -23.77
C THR A 58 9.17 5.55 -23.86
N GLN A 59 9.50 4.93 -22.72
CA GLN A 59 10.17 3.62 -22.71
C GLN A 59 9.28 2.53 -23.33
N LEU A 60 7.99 2.52 -22.99
CA LEU A 60 7.02 1.56 -23.53
C LEU A 60 6.73 1.77 -25.02
N SER A 61 6.93 2.97 -25.56
CA SER A 61 6.63 3.26 -26.97
C SER A 61 7.47 2.46 -27.97
N GLN A 62 8.64 1.95 -27.53
CA GLN A 62 9.54 1.14 -28.37
C GLN A 62 9.25 -0.37 -28.25
N ALA A 63 8.44 -0.78 -27.26
CA ALA A 63 8.15 -2.18 -27.01
C ALA A 63 7.17 -2.77 -28.03
N LYS A 64 7.38 -4.03 -28.41
CA LYS A 64 6.42 -4.81 -29.22
C LYS A 64 5.51 -5.68 -28.37
N PHE A 65 6.00 -6.13 -27.22
CA PHE A 65 5.25 -6.93 -26.25
C PHE A 65 5.27 -6.22 -24.90
N ILE A 66 4.10 -6.10 -24.29
CA ILE A 66 3.92 -5.48 -22.97
C ILE A 66 3.07 -6.41 -22.14
N THR A 67 3.59 -6.81 -20.97
CA THR A 67 2.87 -7.57 -19.96
C THR A 67 2.76 -6.71 -18.71
N ALA A 68 1.55 -6.37 -18.31
CA ALA A 68 1.27 -5.67 -17.06
C ALA A 68 0.73 -6.66 -16.02
N MET A 69 1.35 -6.68 -14.85
CA MET A 69 0.96 -7.51 -13.71
C MET A 69 0.64 -6.60 -12.52
N ASP A 70 -0.50 -6.83 -11.87
CA ASP A 70 -0.87 -6.14 -10.63
C ASP A 70 -0.54 -7.02 -9.43
N SER A 71 0.11 -6.45 -8.42
CA SER A 71 0.36 -7.15 -7.16
C SER A 71 -0.97 -7.42 -6.42
N LEU A 72 -1.37 -8.70 -6.37
CA LEU A 72 -2.58 -9.15 -5.67
C LEU A 72 -2.60 -8.66 -4.22
N LYS A 73 -3.58 -7.79 -3.89
CA LYS A 73 -3.76 -7.18 -2.56
C LYS A 73 -2.60 -6.26 -2.14
N GLY A 74 -1.91 -5.64 -3.10
CA GLY A 74 -0.67 -4.84 -2.96
C GLY A 74 -0.45 -4.19 -1.60
N LEU A 75 -1.33 -3.29 -1.18
CA LEU A 75 -1.09 -2.45 0.02
C LEU A 75 -1.14 -3.24 1.34
N ASN A 76 -1.94 -4.32 1.40
CA ASN A 76 -2.10 -5.15 2.61
C ASN A 76 -0.93 -6.11 2.83
N GLN A 77 0.09 -6.11 1.97
CA GLN A 77 1.28 -6.94 2.15
C GLN A 77 2.30 -6.26 3.07
N ASN A 78 2.26 -4.94 3.21
CA ASN A 78 3.27 -4.20 3.97
C ASN A 78 3.08 -4.39 5.48
N PHE A 79 4.07 -4.94 6.17
CA PHE A 79 4.04 -5.04 7.63
C PHE A 79 4.27 -3.69 8.29
N LEU A 80 3.45 -3.38 9.30
CA LEU A 80 3.65 -2.19 10.12
C LEU A 80 4.67 -2.45 11.24
N LYS A 81 5.48 -1.42 11.56
CA LYS A 81 6.30 -1.40 12.77
C LYS A 81 5.41 -1.33 14.01
N SER A 82 5.84 -1.93 15.13
CA SER A 82 5.08 -2.00 16.39
C SER A 82 4.53 -0.65 16.85
N ASN A 83 5.33 0.41 16.77
CA ASN A 83 4.89 1.76 17.15
C ASN A 83 3.79 2.30 16.22
N SER A 84 3.90 2.07 14.92
CA SER A 84 2.88 2.49 13.94
C SER A 84 1.57 1.73 14.12
N LYS A 85 1.60 0.46 14.54
CA LYS A 85 0.39 -0.33 14.83
C LYS A 85 -0.48 0.30 15.92
N LYS A 86 0.14 0.87 16.96
CA LYS A 86 -0.56 1.52 18.07
C LYS A 86 -1.31 2.78 17.63
N ILE A 87 -0.72 3.55 16.73
CA ILE A 87 -1.31 4.79 16.18
C ILE A 87 -2.45 4.47 15.22
N LEU A 88 -2.35 3.34 14.51
CA LEU A 88 -3.34 2.85 13.55
C LEU A 88 -4.41 1.96 14.20
N ARG A 89 -4.72 2.17 15.48
CA ARG A 89 -5.84 1.47 16.11
C ARG A 89 -7.16 2.08 15.63
N ILE A 90 -8.13 1.23 15.34
CA ILE A 90 -9.48 1.64 14.94
C ILE A 90 -10.50 1.22 15.98
N ILE A 91 -11.49 2.07 16.22
CA ILE A 91 -12.67 1.73 17.01
C ILE A 91 -13.79 1.32 16.07
N PHE A 92 -14.39 0.17 16.36
CA PHE A 92 -15.61 -0.28 15.72
C PHE A 92 -16.64 -0.73 16.76
N ASN A 93 -17.89 -0.93 16.36
CA ASN A 93 -19.01 -1.22 17.26
C ASN A 93 -18.78 -2.44 18.18
N CYS A 94 -17.87 -3.35 17.80
CA CYS A 94 -17.55 -4.58 18.54
C CYS A 94 -16.18 -4.56 19.25
N GLY A 95 -15.53 -3.39 19.34
CA GLY A 95 -14.30 -3.17 20.10
C GLY A 95 -13.20 -2.46 19.30
N ILE A 96 -11.99 -2.52 19.85
CA ILE A 96 -10.80 -1.89 19.29
C ILE A 96 -9.99 -2.92 18.50
N TYR A 97 -9.57 -2.55 17.31
CA TYR A 97 -8.75 -3.37 16.44
C TYR A 97 -7.48 -2.62 16.07
N GLU A 98 -6.38 -3.34 15.85
CA GLU A 98 -5.13 -2.77 15.36
C GLU A 98 -4.75 -3.36 14.01
N TYR A 99 -4.25 -2.51 13.12
CA TYR A 99 -3.68 -2.94 11.85
C TYR A 99 -2.34 -3.62 12.06
N LEU A 100 -2.20 -4.84 11.52
CA LEU A 100 -0.93 -5.55 11.42
C LEU A 100 -0.21 -5.22 10.10
N ARG A 101 -1.00 -4.87 9.08
CA ARG A 101 -0.57 -4.51 7.73
C ARG A 101 -0.96 -3.07 7.42
N MET A 102 -0.23 -2.43 6.52
CA MET A 102 -0.48 -1.02 6.19
C MET A 102 -1.89 -0.84 5.63
N PRO A 103 -2.74 0.00 6.27
CA PRO A 103 -4.08 0.24 5.78
C PRO A 103 -4.07 1.10 4.51
N PHE A 104 -5.08 0.90 3.67
CA PHE A 104 -5.39 1.81 2.57
C PHE A 104 -5.61 3.24 3.07
N GLY A 105 -5.11 4.21 2.31
CA GLY A 105 -5.29 5.63 2.61
C GLY A 105 -4.18 6.25 3.46
N MET A 106 -3.14 5.51 3.85
CA MET A 106 -1.94 6.12 4.44
C MET A 106 -1.16 6.92 3.40
N LYS A 107 -0.74 8.13 3.78
CA LYS A 107 -0.01 9.08 2.92
C LYS A 107 1.26 8.51 2.28
N ASN A 108 2.03 7.74 3.05
CA ASN A 108 3.34 7.23 2.63
C ASN A 108 3.28 5.80 2.06
N GLU A 109 2.08 5.24 1.92
CA GLU A 109 1.88 3.87 1.44
C GLU A 109 2.49 3.67 0.03
N PRO A 110 2.21 4.53 -0.98
CA PRO A 110 2.72 4.30 -2.33
C PRO A 110 4.25 4.34 -2.40
N SER A 111 4.86 5.27 -1.67
CA SER A 111 6.32 5.43 -1.59
C SER A 111 6.99 4.23 -0.93
N TYR A 112 6.35 3.66 0.10
CA TYR A 112 6.84 2.46 0.76
C TYR A 112 6.72 1.24 -0.15
N SER A 113 5.57 1.05 -0.81
CA SER A 113 5.33 -0.05 -1.75
C SER A 113 6.30 -0.01 -2.93
N GLN A 114 6.47 1.15 -3.56
CA GLN A 114 7.44 1.34 -4.62
C GLN A 114 8.86 0.96 -4.17
N ARG A 115 9.30 1.47 -3.00
CA ARG A 115 10.62 1.17 -2.46
C ARG A 115 10.81 -0.33 -2.23
N MET A 116 9.81 -0.99 -1.64
CA MET A 116 9.85 -2.42 -1.37
C MET A 116 10.00 -3.22 -2.67
N ILE A 117 9.17 -2.96 -3.68
CA ILE A 117 9.22 -3.73 -4.94
C ILE A 117 10.53 -3.43 -5.68
N ASN A 118 11.03 -2.19 -5.65
CA ASN A 118 12.33 -1.84 -6.22
C ASN A 118 13.49 -2.64 -5.56
N THR A 119 13.39 -2.98 -4.28
CA THR A 119 14.41 -3.83 -3.61
C THR A 119 14.33 -5.30 -3.99
N ILE A 120 13.20 -5.75 -4.55
CA ILE A 120 12.99 -7.14 -4.97
C ILE A 120 13.54 -7.35 -6.39
N PHE A 121 13.42 -6.35 -7.27
CA PHE A 121 13.81 -6.43 -8.69
C PHE A 121 14.92 -5.43 -9.08
N PRO A 122 16.07 -5.38 -8.37
CA PRO A 122 17.11 -4.40 -8.65
C PRO A 122 17.78 -4.64 -10.01
N GLU A 123 17.92 -5.91 -10.43
CA GLU A 123 18.59 -6.28 -11.67
C GLU A 123 17.75 -5.92 -12.88
N GLU A 124 16.46 -6.28 -12.86
CA GLU A 124 15.51 -6.03 -13.94
C GLU A 124 15.26 -4.53 -14.17
N LEU A 125 15.24 -3.75 -13.09
CA LEU A 125 15.20 -2.29 -13.15
C LEU A 125 16.48 -1.71 -13.77
N SER A 126 17.65 -2.32 -13.50
CA SER A 126 18.93 -1.86 -14.04
C SER A 126 19.12 -2.21 -15.53
N GLU A 127 18.61 -3.37 -15.94
CA GLU A 127 18.59 -3.82 -17.33
C GLU A 127 17.53 -3.08 -18.17
N GLY A 128 16.53 -2.51 -17.51
CA GLY A 128 15.59 -1.57 -18.12
C GLY A 128 14.45 -2.21 -18.91
N TRP A 129 14.17 -3.50 -18.72
CA TRP A 129 13.02 -4.20 -19.33
C TRP A 129 11.81 -4.34 -18.39
N LEU A 130 11.97 -3.94 -17.13
CA LEU A 130 10.90 -3.87 -16.13
C LEU A 130 10.70 -2.42 -15.68
N ILE A 131 9.45 -1.97 -15.68
CA ILE A 131 9.03 -0.74 -15.01
C ILE A 131 8.10 -1.10 -13.85
N ILE A 132 8.41 -0.57 -12.67
CA ILE A 132 7.55 -0.72 -11.49
C ILE A 132 6.86 0.61 -11.23
N TYR A 133 5.52 0.61 -11.23
CA TYR A 133 4.70 1.78 -10.91
C TYR A 133 3.74 1.47 -9.77
N ILE A 134 4.15 1.81 -8.53
CA ILE A 134 3.43 1.54 -7.28
C ILE A 134 3.09 0.05 -7.09
N ASN A 135 1.99 -0.44 -7.67
CA ASN A 135 1.56 -1.85 -7.59
C ASN A 135 1.70 -2.59 -8.93
N ASP A 136 1.91 -1.85 -10.02
CA ASP A 136 1.99 -2.40 -11.37
C ASP A 136 3.43 -2.75 -11.71
N LEU A 137 3.66 -4.00 -12.13
CA LEU A 137 4.90 -4.48 -12.72
C LEU A 137 4.68 -4.59 -14.23
N ILE A 138 5.39 -3.77 -14.99
CA ILE A 138 5.24 -3.67 -16.44
C ILE A 138 6.51 -4.22 -17.08
N VAL A 139 6.42 -5.43 -17.61
CA VAL A 139 7.49 -6.07 -18.38
C VAL A 139 7.28 -5.75 -19.85
N PHE A 140 8.35 -5.38 -20.56
CA PHE A 140 8.26 -5.06 -21.97
C PHE A 140 9.48 -5.53 -22.76
N SER A 141 9.26 -5.88 -24.03
CA SER A 141 10.30 -6.40 -24.92
C SER A 141 10.02 -6.10 -26.39
N GLU A 142 11.08 -6.11 -27.22
CA GLU A 142 10.98 -6.00 -28.69
C GLU A 142 10.84 -7.35 -29.40
N SER A 143 11.18 -8.44 -28.70
CA SER A 143 11.12 -9.82 -29.17
C SER A 143 10.38 -10.70 -28.15
N TRP A 144 9.84 -11.82 -28.63
CA TRP A 144 9.12 -12.79 -27.80
C TRP A 144 10.07 -13.60 -26.93
#